data_AF-A0A1N6L4J7-F1
#
_entry.id   AF-A0A1N6L4J7-F1
#
_cell.length_a   1.000
_cell.length_b   1.000
_cell.length_c   1.000
_cell.angle_alpha   90.00
_cell.angle_beta   90.00
_cell.angle_gamma   90.00
#
_symmetry.space_group_name_H-M   'P 1'
#
loop_
_entity.id
_entity.type
_entity.pdbx_description
1 polymer ?
#
loop_
_entity_poly.entity_id
_entity_poly.type
_entity_poly.pdbx_seq_one_letter_code
_entity_poly.pdbx_strand_id
1 'polypeptide(L)'
;MLSLRSEKKRTAISLWSGVGWAICGCVAIAVTLVAMGRWPAGGGGMTPVAMPAGTQGSGAVASVRTGAGGVQRSLVHPASAATNGVDVLARLETAGGSGHAVQSETNTSNTLNEALQRAFSYPDFTALAGRSDPEGLVEAAAWADACAGGMLAAQEQLLRCGDAKLHEARYAEDMLKKAADAGQPAAVLALAQRYPAQWLEIPLPGGDMLGDRVFTLAARGHPAALAMLSQLCAVEGACVEPQLTRNVLALLQLSIYKTGTSDVSQYLTGPESERRAAADRAAQLRARLNWPA
;
A
#
# COMPACT_ATOMS: atom_id res chain seq x y z
N MET A 1 35.14 24.90 -55.61
CA MET A 1 34.97 25.55 -54.28
C MET A 1 33.52 25.40 -53.79
N LEU A 2 33.13 24.20 -53.36
CA LEU A 2 31.78 23.89 -52.84
C LEU A 2 31.89 22.65 -51.93
N SER A 3 32.58 22.76 -50.79
CA SER A 3 32.65 21.63 -49.83
C SER A 3 33.07 22.02 -48.40
N LEU A 4 32.63 23.17 -47.88
CA LEU A 4 32.93 23.56 -46.49
C LEU A 4 31.76 24.19 -45.71
N ARG A 5 30.54 24.23 -46.27
CA ARG A 5 29.37 24.86 -45.60
C ARG A 5 28.38 23.89 -44.95
N SER A 6 28.58 22.59 -45.11
CA SER A 6 27.62 21.55 -44.69
C SER A 6 27.84 21.03 -43.25
N GLU A 7 29.08 21.04 -42.75
CA GLU A 7 29.39 20.39 -41.46
C GLU A 7 29.04 21.23 -40.22
N LYS A 8 28.88 22.55 -40.35
CA LYS A 8 28.57 23.42 -39.19
C LYS A 8 27.11 23.40 -38.74
N LYS A 9 26.19 22.82 -39.52
CA LYS A 9 24.75 22.80 -39.15
C LYS A 9 24.32 21.55 -38.39
N ARG A 10 25.07 20.43 -38.46
CA ARG A 10 24.72 19.19 -37.75
C ARG A 10 25.14 19.16 -36.28
N THR A 11 26.18 19.90 -35.91
CA THR A 11 26.68 19.95 -34.52
C THR A 11 25.83 20.81 -33.59
N ALA A 12 25.18 21.86 -34.10
CA ALA A 12 24.35 22.76 -33.28
C ALA A 12 23.03 22.13 -32.81
N ILE A 13 22.45 21.20 -33.58
CA ILE A 13 21.16 20.56 -33.24
C ILE A 13 21.33 19.49 -32.16
N SER A 14 22.48 18.81 -32.09
CA SER A 14 22.70 17.77 -31.06
C SER A 14 22.88 18.35 -29.65
N LEU A 15 23.48 19.53 -29.52
CA LEU A 15 23.74 20.19 -28.24
C LEU A 15 22.47 20.77 -27.59
N TRP A 16 21.47 21.16 -28.38
CA TRP A 16 20.20 21.66 -27.84
C TRP A 16 19.28 20.55 -27.31
N SER A 17 19.42 19.30 -27.79
CA SER A 17 18.64 18.17 -27.29
C SER A 17 19.11 17.65 -25.92
N GLY A 18 20.41 17.78 -25.62
CA GLY A 18 20.98 17.31 -24.35
C GLY A 18 20.68 18.21 -23.15
N VAL A 19 20.63 19.53 -23.35
CA VAL A 19 20.36 20.50 -22.28
C VAL A 19 18.89 20.48 -21.85
N GLY A 20 17.96 20.26 -22.79
CA GLY A 20 16.53 20.15 -22.48
C GLY A 20 16.18 18.95 -21.59
N TRP A 21 16.83 17.80 -21.79
CA TRP A 21 16.61 16.59 -20.99
C TRP A 21 17.18 16.71 -19.58
N ALA A 22 18.37 17.30 -19.42
CA ALA A 22 18.98 17.52 -18.12
C ALA A 22 18.16 18.48 -17.23
N ILE A 23 17.60 19.55 -17.83
CA ILE A 23 16.76 20.50 -17.10
C ILE A 23 15.42 19.85 -16.69
N CYS A 24 14.82 19.02 -17.55
CA CYS A 24 13.58 18.31 -17.23
C CYS A 24 13.78 17.29 -16.09
N GLY A 25 14.90 16.55 -16.09
CA GLY A 25 15.27 15.62 -15.01
C GLY A 25 15.51 16.32 -13.67
N CYS A 26 16.22 17.46 -13.66
CA CYS A 26 16.45 18.22 -12.43
C CYS A 26 15.16 18.84 -11.87
N VAL A 27 14.24 19.29 -12.73
CA VAL A 27 12.94 19.81 -12.29
C VAL A 27 12.07 18.69 -11.70
N ALA A 28 12.07 17.49 -12.28
CA ALA A 28 11.36 16.34 -11.72
C ALA A 28 11.91 15.96 -10.32
N ILE A 29 13.23 15.93 -10.14
CA ILE A 29 13.85 15.64 -8.84
C ILE A 29 13.54 16.73 -7.81
N ALA A 30 13.60 18.01 -8.20
CA ALA A 30 13.26 19.12 -7.31
C ALA A 30 11.78 19.11 -6.88
N VAL A 31 10.85 18.82 -7.81
CA VAL A 31 9.42 18.69 -7.51
C VAL A 31 9.17 17.50 -6.58
N THR A 32 9.87 16.38 -6.78
CA THR A 32 9.75 15.20 -5.91
C THR A 32 10.29 15.46 -4.49
N LEU A 33 11.43 16.17 -4.38
CA LEU A 33 12.00 16.54 -3.07
C LEU A 33 11.16 17.59 -2.32
N VAL A 34 10.55 18.54 -3.04
CA VAL A 34 9.62 19.51 -2.43
C VAL A 34 8.31 18.84 -2.02
N ALA A 35 7.84 17.83 -2.75
CA ALA A 35 6.65 17.05 -2.39
C ALA A 35 6.90 16.17 -1.14
N MET A 36 8.11 15.62 -0.97
CA MET A 36 8.48 14.89 0.25
C MET A 36 8.83 15.81 1.43
N GLY A 37 9.31 17.04 1.17
CA GLY A 37 9.70 17.99 2.21
C GLY A 37 8.57 18.87 2.78
N ARG A 38 7.35 18.81 2.22
CA ARG A 38 6.21 19.64 2.65
C ARG A 38 5.17 18.93 3.52
N TRP A 39 5.47 17.73 4.02
CA TRP A 39 4.65 17.13 5.07
C TRP A 39 5.15 17.58 6.45
N PRO A 40 4.25 18.04 7.34
CA PRO A 40 4.65 18.56 8.63
C PRO A 40 5.26 17.44 9.46
N ALA A 41 6.55 17.57 9.74
CA ALA A 41 7.19 16.90 10.86
C ALA A 41 6.56 17.46 12.15
N GLY A 42 5.43 16.87 12.55
CA GLY A 42 4.79 17.10 13.84
C GLY A 42 5.63 16.47 14.94
N GLY A 43 6.72 17.14 15.31
CA GLY A 43 7.37 16.94 16.60
C GLY A 43 6.42 17.39 17.72
N GLY A 44 5.88 16.43 18.45
CA GLY A 44 5.19 16.65 19.72
C GLY A 44 5.81 15.74 20.76
N GLY A 45 6.64 16.30 21.63
CA GLY A 45 7.34 15.57 22.68
C GLY A 45 6.38 14.85 23.62
N MET A 46 6.61 13.56 23.84
CA MET A 46 5.99 12.81 24.92
C MET A 46 6.73 13.10 26.22
N THR A 47 6.12 13.94 27.06
CA THR A 47 6.35 13.92 28.51
C THR A 47 5.74 12.63 29.08
N PRO A 48 6.46 11.85 29.88
CA PRO A 48 5.87 10.67 30.51
C PRO A 48 4.93 11.11 31.63
N VAL A 49 3.62 10.95 31.41
CA VAL A 49 2.62 11.04 32.48
C VAL A 49 2.67 9.73 33.26
N ALA A 50 3.16 9.81 34.50
CA ALA A 50 3.07 8.74 35.47
C ALA A 50 1.60 8.48 35.83
N MET A 51 1.12 7.25 35.63
CA MET A 51 -0.12 6.77 36.26
C MET A 51 0.22 6.07 37.58
N PRO A 52 -0.51 6.36 38.68
CA PRO A 52 -0.31 5.69 39.95
C PRO A 52 -0.85 4.25 39.91
N ALA A 53 -0.06 3.33 40.47
CA ALA A 53 -0.45 1.95 40.69
C ALA A 53 -1.62 1.87 41.69
N GLY A 54 -2.78 1.45 41.21
CA GLY A 54 -3.94 1.10 42.01
C GLY A 54 -3.82 -0.33 42.52
N THR A 55 -3.66 -0.46 43.82
CA THR A 55 -3.70 -1.70 44.61
C THR A 55 -5.08 -2.37 44.55
N GLN A 56 -5.16 -3.62 44.12
CA GLN A 56 -6.22 -4.60 44.41
C GLN A 56 -5.56 -5.97 44.15
N GLY A 57 -5.52 -6.95 45.05
CA GLY A 57 -6.43 -7.33 46.13
C GLY A 57 -6.57 -8.84 46.00
N SER A 58 -5.80 -9.57 46.80
CA SER A 58 -5.71 -11.03 46.81
C SER A 58 -7.06 -11.69 47.14
N GLY A 59 -7.43 -12.76 46.44
CA GLY A 59 -8.66 -13.51 46.69
C GLY A 59 -8.65 -14.89 46.01
N ALA A 60 -8.73 -15.93 46.84
CA ALA A 60 -8.43 -17.33 46.58
C ALA A 60 -9.37 -18.13 45.65
N VAL A 61 -8.76 -19.08 44.93
CA VAL A 61 -9.08 -20.51 44.73
C VAL A 61 -10.56 -20.94 44.71
N ALA A 62 -11.00 -21.50 43.57
CA ALA A 62 -11.84 -22.70 43.54
C ALA A 62 -11.62 -23.49 42.24
N SER A 63 -11.18 -24.74 42.40
CA SER A 63 -11.02 -25.77 41.38
C SER A 63 -12.29 -26.62 41.35
N VAL A 64 -12.95 -26.75 40.19
CA VAL A 64 -13.83 -27.90 39.89
C VAL A 64 -13.65 -28.30 38.42
N ARG A 65 -13.38 -29.59 38.23
CA ARG A 65 -13.17 -30.34 36.98
C ARG A 65 -14.49 -30.86 36.40
N THR A 66 -14.37 -31.37 35.17
CA THR A 66 -15.27 -32.24 34.35
C THR A 66 -16.28 -31.47 33.48
N GLY A 67 -16.39 -31.67 32.16
CA GLY A 67 -15.72 -32.53 31.19
C GLY A 67 -16.68 -32.78 30.02
N ALA A 68 -16.28 -32.51 28.76
CA ALA A 68 -16.82 -33.12 27.53
C ALA A 68 -16.21 -32.47 26.27
N GLY A 69 -15.83 -33.29 25.28
CA GLY A 69 -15.74 -32.88 23.88
C GLY A 69 -14.38 -32.38 23.36
N GLY A 70 -13.37 -33.24 23.38
CA GLY A 70 -12.10 -32.98 22.68
C GLY A 70 -12.28 -33.00 21.16
N VAL A 71 -12.42 -31.81 20.54
CA VAL A 71 -12.04 -31.60 19.14
C VAL A 71 -10.61 -31.09 19.14
N GLN A 72 -9.70 -32.01 18.85
CA GLN A 72 -8.26 -31.80 18.78
C GLN A 72 -7.95 -30.91 17.57
N ARG A 73 -8.02 -29.58 17.73
CA ARG A 73 -7.36 -28.66 16.80
C ARG A 73 -5.86 -28.88 16.95
N SER A 74 -5.27 -29.50 15.93
CA SER A 74 -3.83 -29.65 15.79
C SER A 74 -3.21 -28.26 15.74
N LEU A 75 -2.81 -27.75 16.91
CA LEU A 75 -1.90 -26.61 17.04
C LEU A 75 -0.54 -27.08 16.54
N VAL A 76 -0.32 -26.91 15.23
CA VAL A 76 1.04 -26.84 14.71
C VAL A 76 1.64 -25.56 15.28
N HIS A 77 2.31 -25.69 16.42
CA HIS A 77 3.28 -24.70 16.87
C HIS A 77 4.35 -24.57 15.79
N PRO A 78 4.64 -23.37 15.25
CA PRO A 78 5.84 -23.21 14.46
C PRO A 78 7.04 -23.38 15.39
N ALA A 79 7.92 -24.30 15.02
CA ALA A 79 9.21 -24.46 15.66
C ALA A 79 9.97 -23.13 15.60
N SER A 80 10.50 -22.73 16.76
CA SER A 80 11.35 -21.56 16.92
C SER A 80 12.57 -21.61 16.00
N ALA A 81 12.74 -20.57 15.20
CA ALA A 81 14.04 -20.04 14.81
C ALA A 81 13.93 -18.51 14.84
N ALA A 82 14.87 -17.84 15.50
CA ALA A 82 14.93 -16.40 15.56
C ALA A 82 15.23 -15.82 14.16
N THR A 83 14.19 -15.42 13.45
CA THR A 83 14.23 -14.64 12.21
C THR A 83 13.30 -13.44 12.43
N ASN A 84 13.85 -12.30 12.85
CA ASN A 84 13.07 -11.16 13.33
C ASN A 84 12.37 -10.34 12.22
N GLY A 85 12.26 -10.87 10.99
CA GLY A 85 11.72 -10.17 9.82
C GLY A 85 10.62 -10.95 9.10
N VAL A 86 9.79 -10.25 8.32
CA VAL A 86 8.71 -10.82 7.52
C VAL A 86 9.27 -11.50 6.27
N ASP A 87 8.89 -12.76 6.03
CA ASP A 87 9.12 -13.41 4.73
C ASP A 87 8.07 -12.94 3.72
N VAL A 88 8.38 -11.81 3.07
CA VAL A 88 7.48 -11.16 2.10
C VAL A 88 7.23 -12.05 0.89
N LEU A 89 8.22 -12.81 0.40
CA LEU A 89 8.06 -13.63 -0.80
C LEU A 89 7.18 -14.85 -0.53
N ALA A 90 7.33 -15.50 0.63
CA ALA A 90 6.45 -16.60 1.03
C ALA A 90 5.03 -16.12 1.31
N ARG A 91 4.86 -14.95 1.96
CA ARG A 91 3.54 -14.34 2.17
C ARG A 91 2.86 -13.96 0.87
N LEU A 92 3.59 -13.39 -0.09
CA LEU A 92 3.06 -13.05 -1.41
C LEU A 92 2.55 -14.30 -2.15
N GLU A 93 3.32 -15.38 -2.08
CA GLU A 93 2.93 -16.67 -2.67
C GLU A 93 1.66 -17.23 -2.01
N THR A 94 1.59 -17.19 -0.69
CA THR A 94 0.42 -17.65 0.08
C THR A 94 -0.82 -16.81 -0.25
N ALA A 95 -0.66 -15.48 -0.32
CA ALA A 95 -1.73 -14.55 -0.62
C ALA A 95 -2.33 -14.73 -2.03
N GLY A 96 -1.51 -15.14 -3.00
CA GLY A 96 -1.98 -15.48 -4.33
C GLY A 96 -2.76 -16.81 -4.40
N GLY A 97 -2.45 -17.75 -3.50
CA GLY A 97 -3.17 -19.02 -3.39
C GLY A 97 -4.49 -18.91 -2.62
N SER A 98 -4.63 -17.92 -1.74
CA SER A 98 -5.88 -17.65 -1.04
C SER A 98 -6.93 -17.07 -2.01
N GLY A 99 -8.01 -17.82 -2.25
CA GLY A 99 -9.13 -17.44 -3.11
C GLY A 99 -9.98 -16.25 -2.63
N HIS A 100 -9.42 -15.35 -1.82
CA HIS A 100 -10.05 -14.10 -1.41
C HIS A 100 -10.13 -13.20 -2.64
N ALA A 101 -11.29 -13.23 -3.30
CA ALA A 101 -11.58 -12.47 -4.50
C ALA A 101 -11.65 -10.97 -4.18
N VAL A 102 -10.53 -10.26 -4.30
CA VAL A 102 -10.60 -8.82 -4.60
C VAL A 102 -11.26 -8.73 -5.98
N GLN A 103 -12.49 -8.22 -6.05
CA GLN A 103 -13.13 -8.01 -7.33
C GLN A 103 -12.36 -6.91 -8.06
N SER A 104 -11.56 -7.30 -9.06
CA SER A 104 -10.96 -6.34 -9.99
C SER A 104 -12.04 -6.01 -11.03
N GLU A 105 -13.06 -5.27 -10.61
CA GLU A 105 -14.04 -4.73 -11.54
C GLU A 105 -13.40 -3.53 -12.25
N THR A 106 -13.67 -3.37 -13.54
CA THR A 106 -13.20 -2.23 -14.34
C THR A 106 -13.65 -0.86 -13.81
N ASN A 107 -14.51 -0.87 -12.79
CA ASN A 107 -15.08 0.28 -12.12
C ASN A 107 -14.67 0.40 -10.65
N THR A 108 -13.51 -0.09 -10.22
CA THR A 108 -13.00 0.17 -8.86
C THR A 108 -12.07 1.39 -8.83
N SER A 109 -12.17 2.22 -7.79
CA SER A 109 -11.20 3.30 -7.53
C SER A 109 -9.89 2.73 -6.99
N ASN A 110 -8.76 3.20 -7.52
CA ASN A 110 -7.42 2.81 -7.03
C ASN A 110 -6.85 3.81 -6.02
N THR A 111 -7.44 5.01 -5.93
CA THR A 111 -7.05 6.04 -4.96
C THR A 111 -8.27 6.68 -4.27
N LEU A 112 -8.08 7.26 -3.08
CA LEU A 112 -9.17 8.01 -2.43
C LEU A 112 -9.61 9.23 -3.23
N ASN A 113 -8.70 9.83 -4.01
CA ASN A 113 -9.06 10.97 -4.86
C ASN A 113 -9.98 10.54 -6.02
N GLU A 114 -9.72 9.39 -6.64
CA GLU A 114 -10.64 8.81 -7.64
C GLU A 114 -12.01 8.49 -7.00
N ALA A 115 -12.01 7.89 -5.81
CA ALA A 115 -13.23 7.61 -5.06
C ALA A 115 -14.00 8.88 -4.72
N LEU A 116 -13.32 9.96 -4.29
CA LEU A 116 -13.94 11.26 -4.02
C LEU A 116 -14.56 11.87 -5.28
N GLN A 117 -13.84 11.84 -6.40
CA GLN A 117 -14.35 12.35 -7.68
C GLN A 117 -15.62 11.62 -8.12
N ARG A 118 -15.68 10.30 -7.92
CA ARG A 118 -16.89 9.51 -8.19
C ARG A 118 -17.99 9.77 -7.19
N ALA A 119 -17.64 9.91 -5.91
CA ALA A 119 -18.59 10.28 -4.86
C ALA A 119 -19.32 11.60 -5.20
N PHE A 120 -18.63 12.56 -5.80
CA PHE A 120 -19.23 13.84 -6.22
C PHE A 120 -20.13 13.78 -7.45
N SER A 121 -20.22 12.64 -8.13
CA SER A 121 -21.26 12.40 -9.14
C SER A 121 -22.66 12.24 -8.50
N TYR A 122 -22.73 11.93 -7.20
CA TYR A 122 -23.97 11.90 -6.45
C TYR A 122 -24.41 13.31 -6.05
N PRO A 123 -25.73 13.60 -6.08
CA PRO A 123 -26.26 14.92 -5.77
C PRO A 123 -26.08 15.29 -4.29
N ASP A 124 -26.15 14.30 -3.40
CA ASP A 124 -25.96 14.46 -1.96
C ASP A 124 -25.34 13.19 -1.34
N PHE A 125 -24.91 13.32 -0.08
CA PHE A 125 -24.28 12.23 0.64
C PHE A 125 -25.24 11.08 0.98
N THR A 126 -26.54 11.34 1.11
CA THR A 126 -27.52 10.32 1.51
C THR A 126 -27.70 9.24 0.44
N ALA A 127 -27.61 9.62 -0.83
CA ALA A 127 -27.61 8.68 -1.95
C ALA A 127 -26.42 7.70 -1.89
N LEU A 128 -25.29 8.16 -1.36
CA LEU A 128 -24.07 7.38 -1.24
C LEU A 128 -24.03 6.56 0.06
N ALA A 129 -24.49 7.13 1.17
CA ALA A 129 -24.48 6.50 2.49
C ALA A 129 -25.32 5.20 2.57
N GLY A 130 -26.26 5.00 1.63
CA GLY A 130 -27.05 3.78 1.51
C GLY A 130 -26.32 2.63 0.81
N ARG A 131 -25.18 2.88 0.16
CA ARG A 131 -24.40 1.85 -0.52
C ARG A 131 -23.54 1.07 0.46
N SER A 132 -23.58 -0.26 0.33
CA SER A 132 -22.79 -1.19 1.15
C SER A 132 -21.80 -2.02 0.34
N ASP A 133 -21.78 -1.83 -0.99
CA ASP A 133 -20.76 -2.41 -1.84
C ASP A 133 -19.39 -1.73 -1.59
N PRO A 134 -18.27 -2.41 -1.87
CA PRO A 134 -16.93 -1.93 -1.50
C PRO A 134 -16.61 -0.55 -2.09
N GLU A 135 -17.06 -0.28 -3.32
CA GLU A 135 -16.84 0.99 -3.99
C GLU A 135 -17.66 2.10 -3.33
N GLY A 136 -18.94 1.88 -3.04
CA GLY A 136 -19.78 2.82 -2.30
C GLY A 136 -19.23 3.15 -0.91
N LEU A 137 -18.67 2.16 -0.22
CA LEU A 137 -18.02 2.36 1.08
C LEU A 137 -16.77 3.25 0.98
N VAL A 138 -15.90 3.05 -0.01
CA VAL A 138 -14.71 3.90 -0.18
C VAL A 138 -15.05 5.30 -0.67
N GLU A 139 -16.06 5.45 -1.53
CA GLU A 139 -16.57 6.74 -1.98
C GLU A 139 -17.14 7.53 -0.78
N ALA A 140 -17.94 6.87 0.07
CA ALA A 140 -18.48 7.48 1.29
C ALA A 140 -17.37 7.89 2.26
N ALA A 141 -16.36 7.02 2.42
CA ALA A 141 -15.20 7.31 3.25
C ALA A 141 -14.39 8.50 2.72
N ALA A 142 -14.16 8.57 1.40
CA ALA A 142 -13.41 9.64 0.77
C ALA A 142 -14.13 11.00 0.92
N TRP A 143 -15.45 11.02 0.74
CA TRP A 143 -16.26 12.22 0.98
C TRP A 143 -16.16 12.66 2.45
N ALA A 144 -16.35 11.74 3.39
CA ALA A 144 -16.24 12.02 4.82
C ALA A 144 -14.85 12.53 5.22
N ASP A 145 -13.78 11.90 4.71
CA ASP A 145 -12.40 12.32 4.98
C ASP A 145 -12.10 13.72 4.42
N ALA A 146 -12.62 14.05 3.23
CA ALA A 146 -12.50 15.38 2.63
C ALA A 146 -13.22 16.46 3.44
N CYS A 147 -14.42 16.16 3.93
CA CYS A 147 -15.19 17.06 4.77
C CYS A 147 -14.54 17.28 6.14
N ALA A 148 -14.11 16.21 6.82
CA ALA A 148 -13.47 16.28 8.12
C ALA A 148 -12.08 16.94 8.07
N GLY A 149 -11.34 16.70 6.98
CA GLY A 149 -10.03 17.29 6.74
C GLY A 149 -10.04 18.73 6.21
N GLY A 150 -11.22 19.28 5.88
CA GLY A 150 -11.34 20.60 5.26
C GLY A 150 -10.61 20.71 3.92
N MET A 151 -10.56 19.60 3.16
CA MET A 151 -9.80 19.51 1.90
C MET A 151 -10.56 20.12 0.70
N LEU A 152 -11.83 20.47 0.88
CA LEU A 152 -12.68 21.04 -0.16
C LEU A 152 -12.60 22.57 -0.19
N ALA A 153 -12.90 23.15 -1.36
CA ALA A 153 -13.05 24.59 -1.47
C ALA A 153 -14.19 25.08 -0.55
N ALA A 154 -14.10 26.30 -0.01
CA ALA A 154 -15.06 26.82 0.97
C ALA A 154 -16.53 26.71 0.50
N GLN A 155 -16.78 26.93 -0.80
CA GLN A 155 -18.11 26.79 -1.39
C GLN A 155 -18.58 25.32 -1.42
N GLU A 156 -17.70 24.39 -1.78
CA GLU A 156 -18.01 22.96 -1.78
C GLU A 156 -18.22 22.43 -0.37
N GLN A 157 -17.40 22.87 0.59
CA GLN A 157 -17.54 22.50 2.00
C GLN A 157 -18.94 22.86 2.53
N LEU A 158 -19.44 24.06 2.22
CA LEU A 158 -20.80 24.49 2.62
C LEU A 158 -21.91 23.68 1.94
N LEU A 159 -21.72 23.30 0.67
CA LEU A 159 -22.75 22.59 -0.10
C LEU A 159 -22.76 21.08 0.17
N ARG A 160 -21.60 20.47 0.42
CA ARG A 160 -21.40 19.02 0.40
C ARG A 160 -21.16 18.41 1.78
N CYS A 161 -20.81 19.20 2.80
CA CYS A 161 -20.46 18.69 4.13
C CYS A 161 -21.51 19.01 5.20
N GLY A 162 -22.77 19.18 4.80
CA GLY A 162 -23.87 19.50 5.73
C GLY A 162 -24.38 18.33 6.57
N ASP A 163 -24.10 17.08 6.17
CA ASP A 163 -24.51 15.88 6.91
C ASP A 163 -23.67 15.69 8.18
N ALA A 164 -24.33 15.44 9.32
CA ALA A 164 -23.65 15.26 10.61
C ALA A 164 -22.71 14.06 10.63
N LYS A 165 -23.00 12.98 9.88
CA LYS A 165 -22.17 11.77 9.81
C LYS A 165 -20.79 12.04 9.24
N LEU A 166 -20.67 13.02 8.34
CA LEU A 166 -19.40 13.42 7.73
C LEU A 166 -18.43 14.02 8.76
N HIS A 167 -18.94 14.45 9.92
CA HIS A 167 -18.17 15.01 11.03
C HIS A 167 -18.05 14.06 12.22
N GLU A 168 -18.69 12.89 12.16
CA GLU A 168 -18.58 11.89 13.22
C GLU A 168 -17.14 11.36 13.32
N ALA A 169 -16.64 11.31 14.55
CA ALA A 169 -15.33 10.73 14.82
C ALA A 169 -15.30 9.28 14.35
N ARG A 170 -14.30 8.93 13.53
CA ARG A 170 -14.06 7.60 12.95
C ARG A 170 -14.98 7.15 11.82
N TYR A 171 -16.01 7.92 11.43
CA TYR A 171 -16.91 7.50 10.35
C TYR A 171 -16.14 7.13 9.06
N ALA A 172 -15.26 8.01 8.60
CA ALA A 172 -14.43 7.76 7.43
C ALA A 172 -13.54 6.52 7.61
N GLU A 173 -12.88 6.39 8.77
CA GLU A 173 -11.99 5.25 9.06
C GLU A 173 -12.74 3.91 9.12
N ASP A 174 -13.94 3.88 9.72
CA ASP A 174 -14.78 2.69 9.81
C ASP A 174 -15.28 2.26 8.43
N MET A 175 -15.62 3.21 7.55
CA MET A 175 -15.97 2.91 6.17
C MET A 175 -14.77 2.41 5.36
N LEU A 176 -13.58 2.98 5.55
CA LEU A 176 -12.35 2.46 4.94
C LEU A 176 -12.06 1.04 5.41
N LYS A 177 -12.21 0.73 6.70
CA LYS A 177 -11.97 -0.61 7.23
C LYS A 177 -12.92 -1.64 6.63
N LYS A 178 -14.20 -1.30 6.48
CA LYS A 178 -15.19 -2.16 5.80
C LYS A 178 -14.87 -2.34 4.32
N ALA A 179 -14.53 -1.27 3.61
CA ALA A 179 -14.15 -1.34 2.21
C ALA A 179 -12.88 -2.17 1.99
N ALA A 180 -11.86 -1.99 2.84
CA ALA A 180 -10.61 -2.73 2.80
C ALA A 180 -10.82 -4.23 3.10
N ASP A 181 -11.69 -4.55 4.04
CA ASP A 181 -12.10 -5.93 4.34
C ASP A 181 -12.76 -6.61 3.15
N ALA A 182 -13.57 -5.86 2.40
CA ALA A 182 -14.14 -6.33 1.15
C ALA A 182 -13.17 -6.28 -0.05
N GLY A 183 -11.89 -5.96 0.19
CA GLY A 183 -10.83 -6.00 -0.81
C GLY A 183 -10.70 -4.75 -1.69
N GLN A 184 -11.36 -3.65 -1.36
CA GLN A 184 -11.31 -2.41 -2.16
C GLN A 184 -9.87 -1.83 -2.17
N PRO A 185 -9.21 -1.68 -3.34
CA PRO A 185 -7.80 -1.29 -3.40
C PRO A 185 -7.46 0.08 -2.81
N ALA A 186 -8.22 1.13 -3.15
CA ALA A 186 -8.04 2.46 -2.59
C ALA A 186 -8.15 2.48 -1.07
N ALA A 187 -9.09 1.74 -0.49
CA ALA A 187 -9.30 1.68 0.96
C ALA A 187 -8.13 0.97 1.67
N VAL A 188 -7.69 -0.18 1.14
CA VAL A 188 -6.54 -0.93 1.66
C VAL A 188 -5.29 -0.04 1.65
N LEU A 189 -5.00 0.61 0.52
CA LEU A 189 -3.82 1.43 0.36
C LEU A 189 -3.89 2.70 1.22
N ALA A 190 -5.06 3.34 1.30
CA ALA A 190 -5.24 4.54 2.11
C ALA A 190 -5.04 4.26 3.60
N LEU A 191 -5.61 3.17 4.13
CA LEU A 191 -5.38 2.77 5.51
C LEU A 191 -3.91 2.47 5.75
N ALA A 192 -3.27 1.72 4.86
CA ALA A 192 -1.87 1.35 5.04
C ALA A 192 -0.93 2.58 4.98
N GLN A 193 -1.24 3.56 4.14
CA GLN A 193 -0.54 4.86 4.10
C GLN A 193 -0.80 5.72 5.35
N ARG A 194 -2.00 5.65 5.94
CA ARG A 194 -2.33 6.39 7.16
C ARG A 194 -1.62 5.82 8.40
N TYR A 195 -1.31 4.52 8.39
CA TYR A 195 -0.67 3.81 9.50
C TYR A 195 0.58 3.03 9.05
N PRO A 196 1.64 3.70 8.56
CA PRO A 196 2.78 3.06 7.90
C PRO A 196 3.58 2.12 8.81
N ALA A 197 3.54 2.34 10.13
CA ALA A 197 4.23 1.50 11.11
C ALA A 197 3.41 0.30 11.61
N GLN A 198 2.09 0.28 11.36
CA GLN A 198 1.16 -0.66 12.00
C GLN A 198 0.28 -1.43 11.00
N TRP A 199 0.31 -1.08 9.71
CA TRP A 199 -0.62 -1.64 8.73
C TRP A 199 -0.57 -3.16 8.60
N LEU A 200 0.53 -3.82 8.97
CA LEU A 200 0.62 -5.27 9.02
C LEU A 200 -0.28 -5.92 10.09
N GLU A 201 -0.65 -5.16 11.13
CA GLU A 201 -1.30 -5.64 12.35
C GLU A 201 -2.69 -5.02 12.58
N ILE A 202 -3.16 -4.15 11.68
CA ILE A 202 -4.50 -3.55 11.80
C ILE A 202 -5.55 -4.62 11.51
N PRO A 203 -6.41 -4.98 12.47
CA PRO A 203 -7.47 -5.93 12.23
C PRO A 203 -8.59 -5.30 11.39
N LEU A 204 -9.12 -6.07 10.46
CA LEU A 204 -10.29 -5.73 9.66
C LEU A 204 -11.55 -6.41 10.22
N PRO A 205 -12.76 -5.87 9.96
CA PRO A 205 -14.01 -6.42 10.48
C PRO A 205 -14.24 -7.92 10.25
N GLY A 206 -13.78 -8.46 9.11
CA GLY A 206 -13.89 -9.88 8.75
C GLY A 206 -12.90 -10.81 9.45
N GLY A 207 -11.97 -10.27 10.24
CA GLY A 207 -10.98 -11.04 11.00
C GLY A 207 -9.60 -11.14 10.36
N ASP A 208 -9.45 -10.76 9.09
CA ASP A 208 -8.15 -10.64 8.42
C ASP A 208 -7.38 -9.40 8.90
N MET A 209 -6.07 -9.38 8.70
CA MET A 209 -5.27 -8.17 8.90
C MET A 209 -5.25 -7.33 7.61
N LEU A 210 -5.12 -6.02 7.76
CA LEU A 210 -4.87 -5.10 6.64
C LEU A 210 -3.61 -5.52 5.85
N GLY A 211 -2.62 -6.08 6.54
CA GLY A 211 -1.45 -6.67 5.93
C GLY A 211 -1.79 -7.72 4.88
N ASP A 212 -2.69 -8.64 5.20
CA ASP A 212 -3.10 -9.74 4.31
C ASP A 212 -3.77 -9.19 3.04
N ARG A 213 -4.55 -8.11 3.16
CA ARG A 213 -5.15 -7.42 2.00
C ARG A 213 -4.09 -6.75 1.12
N VAL A 214 -3.07 -6.12 1.69
CA VAL A 214 -1.95 -5.54 0.91
C VAL A 214 -1.19 -6.64 0.17
N PHE A 215 -0.88 -7.76 0.82
CA PHE A 215 -0.23 -8.91 0.16
C PHE A 215 -1.10 -9.48 -0.96
N THR A 216 -2.42 -9.57 -0.76
CA THR A 216 -3.37 -10.02 -1.77
C THR A 216 -3.38 -9.09 -2.99
N LEU A 217 -3.39 -7.77 -2.78
CA LEU A 217 -3.29 -6.78 -3.87
C LEU A 217 -1.96 -6.91 -4.61
N ALA A 218 -0.85 -7.03 -3.89
CA ALA A 218 0.47 -7.20 -4.48
C ALA A 218 0.57 -8.49 -5.30
N ALA A 219 -0.01 -9.60 -4.81
CA ALA A 219 -0.01 -10.89 -5.50
C ALA A 219 -0.77 -10.83 -6.84
N ARG A 220 -1.72 -9.90 -6.97
CA ARG A 220 -2.49 -9.64 -8.19
C ARG A 220 -1.83 -8.61 -9.11
N GLY A 221 -0.62 -8.17 -8.80
CA GLY A 221 0.10 -7.19 -9.59
C GLY A 221 -0.34 -5.75 -9.35
N HIS A 222 -0.92 -5.41 -8.19
CA HIS A 222 -1.20 -4.00 -7.88
C HIS A 222 0.13 -3.25 -7.62
N PRO A 223 0.50 -2.25 -8.44
CA PRO A 223 1.83 -1.64 -8.39
C PRO A 223 2.11 -0.91 -7.07
N ALA A 224 1.11 -0.19 -6.53
CA ALA A 224 1.26 0.51 -5.26
C ALA A 224 1.44 -0.43 -4.06
N ALA A 225 0.81 -1.60 -4.06
CA ALA A 225 0.97 -2.60 -3.01
C ALA A 225 2.38 -3.22 -3.07
N LEU A 226 2.88 -3.53 -4.28
CA LEU A 226 4.26 -3.97 -4.47
C LEU A 226 5.28 -2.92 -4.00
N ALA A 227 5.01 -1.64 -4.26
CA ALA A 227 5.87 -0.55 -3.81
C ALA A 227 5.91 -0.47 -2.28
N MET A 228 4.77 -0.66 -1.61
CA MET A 228 4.69 -0.71 -0.15
C MET A 228 5.49 -1.88 0.43
N LEU A 229 5.41 -3.07 -0.18
CA LEU A 229 6.24 -4.22 0.23
C LEU A 229 7.73 -3.96 0.02
N SER A 230 8.11 -3.28 -1.06
CA SER A 230 9.49 -2.89 -1.30
C SER A 230 10.01 -1.88 -0.28
N GLN A 231 9.15 -0.94 0.15
CA GLN A 231 9.47 0.02 1.21
C GLN A 231 9.60 -0.65 2.57
N LEU A 232 8.74 -1.63 2.89
CA LEU A 232 8.87 -2.45 4.09
C LEU A 232 10.25 -3.11 4.16
N CYS A 233 10.69 -3.76 3.08
CA CYS A 233 12.01 -4.40 3.03
C CYS A 233 13.20 -3.45 2.87
N ALA A 234 12.97 -2.13 2.80
CA ALA A 234 14.05 -1.16 2.91
C ALA A 234 14.42 -0.87 4.38
N VAL A 235 13.54 -1.19 5.33
CA VAL A 235 13.80 -1.05 6.78
C VAL A 235 14.66 -2.23 7.26
N GLU A 236 15.71 -1.91 8.03
CA GLU A 236 16.62 -2.92 8.58
C GLU A 236 15.87 -3.90 9.49
N GLY A 237 16.11 -5.20 9.31
CA GLY A 237 15.45 -6.26 10.09
C GLY A 237 13.98 -6.52 9.75
N ALA A 238 13.33 -5.70 8.90
CA ALA A 238 11.92 -5.88 8.58
C ALA A 238 11.63 -7.08 7.67
N CYS A 239 12.60 -7.53 6.88
CA CYS A 239 12.48 -8.68 5.98
C CYS A 239 13.62 -9.69 6.20
N VAL A 240 13.32 -10.98 6.01
CA VAL A 240 14.30 -12.07 6.17
C VAL A 240 15.44 -11.95 5.15
N GLU A 241 15.12 -11.65 3.88
CA GLU A 241 16.08 -11.49 2.79
C GLU A 241 15.82 -10.17 2.04
N PRO A 242 16.21 -9.01 2.60
CA PRO A 242 15.78 -7.71 2.10
C PRO A 242 16.27 -7.43 0.67
N GLN A 243 17.49 -7.84 0.34
CA GLN A 243 18.10 -7.60 -0.96
C GLN A 243 17.44 -8.45 -2.07
N LEU A 244 17.38 -9.78 -1.88
CA LEU A 244 16.68 -10.68 -2.79
C LEU A 244 15.21 -10.26 -2.97
N THR A 245 14.52 -9.97 -1.87
CA THR A 245 13.10 -9.57 -1.90
C THR A 245 12.90 -8.30 -2.73
N ARG A 246 13.72 -7.26 -2.51
CA ARG A 246 13.62 -6.00 -3.29
C ARG A 246 13.87 -6.24 -4.78
N ASN A 247 14.87 -7.04 -5.14
CA ASN A 247 15.13 -7.39 -6.54
C ASN A 247 13.95 -8.15 -7.16
N VAL A 248 13.37 -9.13 -6.45
CA VAL A 248 12.19 -9.88 -6.92
C VAL A 248 10.97 -8.96 -7.09
N LEU A 249 10.68 -8.09 -6.13
CA LEU A 249 9.58 -7.13 -6.21
C LEU A 249 9.77 -6.13 -7.36
N ALA A 250 10.99 -5.64 -7.59
CA ALA A 250 11.31 -4.77 -8.71
C ALA A 250 11.06 -5.48 -10.06
N LEU A 251 11.46 -6.75 -10.18
CA LEU A 251 11.19 -7.57 -11.36
C LEU A 251 9.69 -7.76 -11.60
N LEU A 252 8.92 -8.02 -10.55
CA LEU A 252 7.47 -8.15 -10.62
C LEU A 252 6.80 -6.83 -11.06
N GLN A 253 7.26 -5.70 -10.53
CA GLN A 253 6.81 -4.37 -10.95
C GLN A 253 7.13 -4.07 -12.41
N LEU A 254 8.37 -4.33 -12.85
CA LEU A 254 8.78 -4.11 -14.24
C LEU A 254 7.94 -4.92 -15.23
N SER A 255 7.57 -6.15 -14.88
CA SER A 255 6.71 -6.98 -15.74
C SER A 255 5.30 -6.40 -15.95
N ILE A 256 4.79 -5.56 -15.04
CA ILE A 256 3.48 -4.91 -15.22
C ILE A 256 3.50 -3.90 -16.38
N TYR A 257 4.66 -3.28 -16.65
CA TYR A 257 4.75 -2.13 -17.55
C TYR A 257 5.21 -2.48 -18.98
N LYS A 258 5.22 -3.76 -19.39
CA LYS A 258 5.69 -4.23 -20.71
C LYS A 258 6.91 -3.44 -21.21
N THR A 259 8.00 -3.46 -20.46
CA THR A 259 9.22 -2.79 -20.91
C THR A 259 9.86 -3.62 -22.01
N GLY A 260 9.73 -3.17 -23.26
CA GLY A 260 10.42 -3.77 -24.39
C GLY A 260 11.94 -3.71 -24.20
N THR A 261 12.58 -4.88 -24.15
CA THR A 261 13.99 -5.14 -24.48
C THR A 261 15.11 -4.50 -23.64
N SER A 262 14.83 -3.72 -22.59
CA SER A 262 15.91 -3.28 -21.69
C SER A 262 16.43 -4.44 -20.84
N ASP A 263 17.76 -4.55 -20.73
CA ASP A 263 18.41 -5.56 -19.90
C ASP A 263 18.03 -5.33 -18.44
N VAL A 264 17.14 -6.18 -17.95
CA VAL A 264 16.54 -6.11 -16.62
C VAL A 264 17.61 -6.15 -15.52
N SER A 265 18.79 -6.71 -15.81
CA SER A 265 19.92 -6.79 -14.90
C SER A 265 20.50 -5.42 -14.48
N GLN A 266 20.19 -4.35 -15.22
CA GLN A 266 20.60 -2.97 -14.93
C GLN A 266 19.82 -2.35 -13.76
N TYR A 267 18.65 -2.89 -13.43
CA TYR A 267 17.78 -2.40 -12.35
C TYR A 267 17.93 -3.20 -11.04
N LEU A 268 18.72 -4.28 -11.08
CA LEU A 268 18.93 -5.16 -9.94
C LEU A 268 20.25 -4.83 -9.24
N THR A 269 20.25 -4.96 -7.93
CA THR A 269 21.40 -4.65 -7.08
C THR A 269 22.01 -5.93 -6.51
N GLY A 270 23.31 -5.94 -6.22
CA GLY A 270 24.01 -7.11 -5.68
C GLY A 270 24.79 -7.94 -6.73
N PRO A 271 25.47 -9.02 -6.30
CA PRO A 271 26.28 -9.88 -7.16
C PRO A 271 25.44 -10.59 -8.22
N GLU A 272 26.10 -11.06 -9.30
CA GLU A 272 25.41 -11.73 -10.40
C GLU A 272 24.64 -12.99 -9.97
N SER A 273 25.14 -13.75 -9.00
CA SER A 273 24.44 -14.90 -8.43
C SER A 273 23.09 -14.51 -7.79
N GLU A 274 23.05 -13.39 -7.06
CA GLU A 274 21.83 -12.87 -6.44
C GLU A 274 20.85 -12.33 -7.49
N ARG A 275 21.37 -11.63 -8.51
CA ARG A 275 20.54 -11.16 -9.62
C ARG A 275 19.89 -12.31 -10.39
N ARG A 276 20.62 -13.42 -10.62
CA ARG A 276 20.07 -14.64 -11.21
C ARG A 276 19.03 -15.29 -10.30
N ALA A 277 19.33 -15.44 -9.01
CA ALA A 277 18.38 -16.00 -8.04
C ALA A 277 17.07 -15.19 -7.98
N ALA A 278 17.16 -13.85 -8.02
CA ALA A 278 16.00 -12.98 -8.09
C ALA A 278 15.20 -13.18 -9.38
N ALA A 279 15.87 -13.31 -10.52
CA ALA A 279 15.23 -13.57 -11.81
C ALA A 279 14.46 -14.90 -11.81
N ASP A 280 15.09 -15.97 -11.32
CA ASP A 280 14.48 -17.30 -11.21
C ASP A 280 13.29 -17.29 -10.25
N ARG A 281 13.45 -16.67 -9.07
CA ARG A 281 12.37 -16.58 -8.08
C ARG A 281 11.20 -15.72 -8.57
N ALA A 282 11.47 -14.61 -9.25
CA ALA A 282 10.43 -13.80 -9.87
C ALA A 282 9.69 -14.57 -10.97
N ALA A 283 10.39 -15.33 -11.83
CA ALA A 283 9.76 -16.17 -12.83
C ALA A 283 8.84 -17.24 -12.21
N GLN A 284 9.31 -17.90 -11.15
CA GLN A 284 8.50 -18.88 -10.40
C GLN A 284 7.25 -18.24 -9.78
N LEU A 285 7.39 -17.08 -9.12
CA LEU A 285 6.27 -16.36 -8.55
C LEU A 285 5.28 -15.94 -9.63
N ARG A 286 5.75 -15.42 -10.77
CA ARG A 286 4.85 -15.04 -11.86
C ARG A 286 4.02 -16.22 -12.37
N ALA A 287 4.65 -17.39 -12.51
CA ALA A 287 3.98 -18.61 -12.92
C ALA A 287 2.95 -19.08 -11.88
N ARG A 288 3.28 -19.02 -10.59
CA ARG A 288 2.37 -19.42 -9.50
C ARG A 288 1.18 -18.47 -9.33
N LEU A 289 1.41 -17.17 -9.51
CA LEU A 289 0.44 -16.11 -9.27
C LEU A 289 -0.45 -15.81 -10.49
N ASN A 290 -0.26 -16.49 -11.63
CA ASN A 290 -0.89 -16.13 -12.91
C ASN A 290 -0.71 -14.64 -13.23
N TRP A 291 0.53 -14.17 -13.12
CA TRP A 291 0.85 -12.74 -13.13
C TRP A 291 0.37 -12.04 -14.40
N PRO A 292 -0.17 -10.81 -14.29
CA PRO A 292 -0.62 -10.05 -15.45
C PRO A 292 0.54 -9.74 -16.41
N ALA A 293 0.29 -9.92 -17.72
CA ALA A 293 1.28 -9.83 -18.79
C ALA A 293 1.21 -8.55 -19.62
#